data_AF-A0A370G0T4-F1
#
_entry.id   AF-A0A370G0T4-F1
#
_cell.length_a   1.000
_cell.length_b   1.000
_cell.length_c   1.000
_cell.angle_alpha   90.00
_cell.angle_beta   90.00
_cell.angle_gamma   90.00
#
_symmetry.space_group_name_H-M   'P 1'
#
loop_
_entity.id
_entity.type
_entity.pdbx_description
1 polymer ?
#
loop_
_entity_poly.entity_id
_entity_poly.type
_entity_poly.pdbx_seq_one_letter_code
_entity_poly.pdbx_strand_id
1 'polypeptide(L)'
;MRDKALRILAVSLGFGALSVPTLALAQEEDGPKGPTMHQLATAPPVPRAHKDFSQFRYRPAGDKVVEQSDANRLMFWTPQGTPDGYAERRGNAIFYYDRTGKAVRVQELPFDEN
;
A
#
# COMPACT_ATOMS: atom_id res chain seq x y z
N MET A 1 -39.84 -37.13 17.32
CA MET A 1 -40.65 -37.24 16.08
C MET A 1 -42.05 -36.71 16.39
N ARG A 2 -42.43 -35.59 15.76
CA ARG A 2 -43.76 -34.93 15.76
C ARG A 2 -43.64 -33.64 14.91
N ASP A 3 -43.94 -33.76 13.61
CA ASP A 3 -45.11 -33.15 12.91
C ASP A 3 -44.83 -31.68 12.51
N LYS A 4 -44.51 -31.32 11.26
CA LYS A 4 -45.33 -31.21 10.02
C LYS A 4 -46.66 -30.44 10.19
N ALA A 5 -46.64 -29.15 9.81
CA ALA A 5 -47.73 -28.40 9.16
C ALA A 5 -47.09 -27.17 8.49
N LEU A 6 -47.00 -26.97 7.16
CA LEU A 6 -47.95 -27.03 6.05
C LEU A 6 -48.89 -25.80 5.99
N ARG A 7 -48.92 -25.15 4.80
CA ARG A 7 -49.94 -24.23 4.23
C ARG A 7 -49.83 -22.75 4.66
N ILE A 8 -50.11 -21.70 3.87
CA ILE A 8 -50.73 -21.51 2.54
C ILE A 8 -50.33 -20.13 1.95
N LEU A 9 -50.18 -20.12 0.63
CA LEU A 9 -50.32 -19.06 -0.38
C LEU A 9 -51.34 -17.94 -0.06
N ALA A 10 -51.01 -16.67 -0.32
CA ALA A 10 -52.03 -15.67 -0.69
C ALA A 10 -51.45 -14.55 -1.56
N VAL A 11 -51.89 -14.55 -2.80
CA VAL A 11 -51.83 -13.48 -3.80
C VAL A 11 -52.70 -12.32 -3.34
N SER A 12 -52.22 -11.08 -3.43
CA SER A 12 -53.06 -9.88 -3.40
C SER A 12 -52.62 -8.88 -4.45
N LEU A 13 -53.47 -8.82 -5.48
CA LEU A 13 -53.52 -7.90 -6.61
C LEU A 13 -53.88 -6.49 -6.10
N GLY A 14 -53.10 -5.47 -6.46
CA GLY A 14 -53.34 -4.07 -6.11
C GLY A 14 -53.18 -3.16 -7.33
N PHE A 15 -54.31 -2.73 -7.88
CA PHE A 15 -54.47 -1.77 -8.97
C PHE A 15 -54.12 -0.35 -8.50
N GLY A 16 -53.38 0.47 -9.27
CA GLY A 16 -53.23 1.89 -8.91
C GLY A 16 -52.27 2.72 -9.75
N ALA A 17 -52.86 3.67 -10.50
CA ALA A 17 -52.31 4.92 -11.02
C ALA A 17 -51.37 4.88 -12.25
N LEU A 18 -51.93 5.38 -13.36
CA LEU A 18 -51.23 5.87 -14.55
C LEU A 18 -50.33 7.06 -14.16
N SER A 19 -49.01 6.85 -14.15
CA SER A 19 -48.03 7.96 -14.19
C SER A 19 -47.42 8.03 -15.58
N VAL A 20 -47.78 9.09 -16.33
CA VAL A 20 -47.17 9.45 -17.60
C VAL A 20 -45.68 9.73 -17.37
N PRO A 21 -44.72 9.04 -18.03
CA PRO A 21 -43.34 9.48 -17.97
C PRO A 21 -43.20 10.63 -18.98
N THR A 22 -43.28 11.86 -18.48
CA THR A 22 -42.69 13.00 -19.18
C THR A 22 -41.19 12.74 -19.26
N LEU A 23 -40.71 12.32 -20.43
CA LEU A 23 -39.29 12.24 -20.76
C LEU A 23 -38.72 13.67 -20.67
N ALA A 24 -38.21 14.02 -19.49
CA ALA A 24 -37.32 15.15 -19.32
C ALA A 24 -36.05 14.85 -20.12
N LEU A 25 -35.85 15.59 -21.20
CA LEU A 25 -34.58 15.65 -21.92
C LEU A 25 -33.55 16.24 -20.96
N ALA A 26 -32.77 15.38 -20.31
CA ALA A 26 -31.60 15.80 -19.57
C ALA A 26 -30.63 16.43 -20.57
N GLN A 27 -30.53 17.76 -20.52
CA GLN A 27 -29.51 18.53 -21.22
C GLN A 27 -28.16 18.10 -20.65
N GLU A 28 -27.33 17.49 -21.50
CA GLU A 28 -25.91 17.27 -21.22
C GLU A 28 -25.22 18.64 -21.18
N GLU A 29 -25.14 19.25 -20.00
CA GLU A 29 -24.21 20.35 -19.75
C GLU A 29 -22.79 19.78 -19.76
N ASP A 30 -22.09 20.01 -20.87
CA ASP A 30 -20.66 19.75 -21.03
C ASP A 30 -19.85 20.81 -20.24
N GLY A 31 -19.84 20.67 -18.92
CA GLY A 31 -18.88 21.36 -18.05
C GLY A 31 -17.45 20.89 -18.36
N PRO A 32 -16.41 21.66 -18.02
CA PRO A 32 -15.03 21.30 -18.33
C PRO A 32 -14.70 19.93 -17.72
N LYS A 33 -14.63 18.92 -18.60
CA LYS A 33 -14.28 17.54 -18.26
C LYS A 33 -12.90 17.58 -17.59
N GLY A 34 -12.84 17.15 -16.32
CA GLY A 34 -11.58 17.01 -15.60
C GLY A 34 -10.57 16.16 -16.38
N PRO A 35 -9.27 16.26 -16.04
CA PRO A 35 -8.24 15.57 -16.79
C PRO A 35 -8.54 14.07 -16.91
N THR A 36 -8.41 13.53 -18.12
CA THR A 36 -8.72 12.13 -18.40
C THR A 36 -7.69 11.21 -17.71
N MET A 37 -8.05 9.95 -17.42
CA MET A 37 -7.11 8.97 -16.84
C MET A 37 -5.82 8.81 -17.67
N HIS A 38 -5.89 9.02 -18.98
CA HIS A 38 -4.75 9.02 -19.89
C HIS A 38 -3.80 10.20 -19.66
N GLN A 39 -4.31 11.35 -19.22
CA GLN A 39 -3.52 12.54 -18.90
C GLN A 39 -2.85 12.45 -17.52
N LEU A 40 -3.45 11.71 -16.57
CA LEU A 40 -2.83 11.42 -15.28
C LEU A 40 -1.67 10.41 -15.41
N ALA A 41 -1.75 9.47 -16.36
CA ALA A 41 -0.69 8.49 -16.60
C ALA A 41 0.59 9.11 -17.18
N THR A 42 0.49 10.27 -17.83
CA THR A 42 1.64 11.03 -18.36
C THR A 42 2.31 11.90 -17.29
N ALA A 43 1.78 11.95 -16.07
CA ALA A 43 2.40 12.68 -14.98
C ALA A 43 3.82 12.15 -14.76
N PRO A 44 4.84 13.03 -14.65
CA PRO A 44 6.20 12.61 -14.40
C PRO A 44 6.23 11.78 -13.10
N PRO A 45 7.03 10.69 -13.05
CA PRO A 45 7.12 9.86 -11.86
C PRO A 45 7.51 10.73 -10.67
N VAL A 46 6.82 10.52 -9.55
CA VAL A 46 7.09 11.24 -8.30
C VAL A 46 8.59 11.18 -8.01
N PRO A 47 9.25 12.32 -7.71
CA PRO A 47 10.66 12.32 -7.35
C PRO A 47 10.89 11.31 -6.23
N ARG A 48 11.76 10.32 -6.47
CA ARG A 48 12.14 9.38 -5.40
C ARG A 48 12.93 10.19 -4.38
N ALA A 49 12.36 10.36 -3.18
CA ALA A 49 13.09 10.93 -2.06
C ALA A 49 14.33 10.05 -1.81
N HIS A 50 15.52 10.59 -2.10
CA HIS A 50 16.75 9.87 -1.89
C HIS A 50 17.01 9.74 -0.39
N LYS A 51 16.74 8.53 0.10
CA LYS A 51 17.44 7.84 1.20
C LYS A 51 18.82 8.33 1.61
N ASP A 52 19.03 9.10 2.67
CA ASP A 52 20.39 9.16 3.23
C ASP A 52 20.68 7.89 4.04
N PHE A 53 21.47 7.00 3.45
CA PHE A 53 21.92 5.74 4.06
C PHE A 53 23.32 5.83 4.68
N SER A 54 23.95 7.01 4.67
CA SER A 54 25.26 7.22 5.31
C SER A 54 25.25 6.98 6.82
N GLN A 55 24.07 7.02 7.43
CA GLN A 55 23.86 6.80 8.87
C GLN A 55 24.13 5.36 9.30
N PHE A 56 24.16 4.39 8.38
CA PHE A 56 24.39 2.98 8.68
C PHE A 56 25.89 2.72 8.84
N ARG A 57 26.37 2.57 10.09
CA ARG A 57 27.82 2.45 10.35
C ARG A 57 28.34 1.02 10.28
N TYR A 58 27.46 0.04 10.51
CA TYR A 58 27.83 -1.37 10.43
C TYR A 58 27.49 -1.97 9.07
N ARG A 59 28.49 -2.65 8.50
CA ARG A 59 28.39 -3.50 7.31
C ARG A 59 29.13 -4.81 7.58
N PRO A 60 28.51 -5.99 7.36
CA PRO A 60 29.22 -7.25 7.45
C PRO A 60 30.42 -7.29 6.49
N ALA A 61 31.53 -7.90 6.93
CA ALA A 61 32.76 -7.90 6.17
C ALA A 61 32.61 -8.72 4.88
N GLY A 62 32.95 -8.11 3.73
CA GLY A 62 32.88 -8.77 2.42
C GLY A 62 31.49 -8.74 1.76
N ASP A 63 30.44 -8.35 2.47
CA ASP A 63 29.09 -8.34 1.93
C ASP A 63 28.83 -7.20 0.97
N LYS A 64 28.03 -7.45 -0.06
CA LYS A 64 27.45 -6.45 -0.95
C LYS A 64 26.25 -5.80 -0.25
N VAL A 65 26.23 -4.47 -0.26
CA VAL A 65 25.11 -3.67 0.26
C VAL A 65 24.20 -3.29 -0.90
N VAL A 66 22.90 -3.49 -0.72
CA VAL A 66 21.86 -3.04 -1.65
C VAL A 66 20.88 -2.15 -0.90
N GLU A 67 20.69 -0.93 -1.38
CA GLU A 67 19.79 0.05 -0.78
C GLU A 67 18.35 -0.18 -1.22
N GLN A 68 17.42 -0.18 -0.26
CA GLN A 68 15.98 -0.21 -0.48
C GLN A 68 15.38 1.08 0.11
N SER A 69 15.38 2.13 -0.71
CA SER A 69 14.90 3.47 -0.35
C SER A 69 13.41 3.51 -0.01
N ASP A 70 12.63 2.63 -0.62
CA ASP A 70 11.20 2.44 -0.38
C ASP A 70 10.91 1.91 1.03
N ALA A 71 11.75 0.99 1.53
CA ALA A 71 11.58 0.34 2.82
C ALA A 71 12.48 0.90 3.94
N ASN A 72 13.26 1.96 3.67
CA ASN A 72 14.27 2.52 4.59
C ASN A 72 15.25 1.46 5.11
N ARG A 73 15.70 0.59 4.20
CA ARG A 73 16.40 -0.64 4.55
C ARG A 73 17.65 -0.82 3.70
N LEU A 74 18.69 -1.39 4.29
CA LEU A 74 19.86 -1.92 3.60
C LEU A 74 19.81 -3.44 3.62
N MET A 75 19.97 -4.07 2.47
CA MET A 75 20.14 -5.52 2.35
C MET A 75 21.63 -5.85 2.31
N PHE A 76 22.03 -6.87 3.08
CA PHE A 76 23.37 -7.44 3.05
C PHE A 76 23.34 -8.77 2.32
N TRP A 77 24.19 -8.89 1.31
CA TRP A 77 24.33 -10.09 0.50
C TRP A 77 25.74 -10.59 0.60
N THR A 78 25.90 -11.88 0.85
CA THR A 78 27.21 -12.52 0.80
C THR A 78 27.81 -12.38 -0.61
N PRO A 79 29.15 -12.48 -0.75
CA PRO A 79 29.79 -12.54 -2.07
C PRO A 79 29.22 -13.63 -2.99
N GLN A 80 28.67 -14.70 -2.42
CA GLN A 80 28.06 -15.83 -3.11
C GLN A 80 26.62 -15.55 -3.57
N GLY A 81 26.06 -14.37 -3.26
CA GLY A 81 24.72 -13.98 -3.68
C GLY A 81 23.61 -14.54 -2.79
N THR A 82 23.91 -14.95 -1.55
CA THR A 82 22.87 -15.30 -0.57
C THR A 82 22.57 -14.11 0.34
N PRO A 83 21.31 -13.94 0.80
CA PRO A 83 20.98 -12.93 1.80
C PRO A 83 21.69 -13.26 3.13
N ASP A 84 22.53 -12.34 3.62
CA ASP A 84 23.18 -12.50 4.93
C ASP A 84 22.39 -11.81 6.05
N GLY A 85 21.61 -10.80 5.70
CA GLY A 85 20.77 -10.07 6.64
C GLY A 85 20.33 -8.73 6.09
N TYR A 86 19.83 -7.87 6.97
CA TYR A 86 19.43 -6.52 6.61
C TYR A 86 19.52 -5.55 7.77
N ALA A 87 19.61 -4.26 7.47
CA ALA A 87 19.48 -3.20 8.44
C ALA A 87 18.28 -2.32 8.13
N GLU A 88 17.48 -1.98 9.13
CA GLU A 88 16.27 -1.17 8.98
C GLU A 88 16.28 -0.04 9.99
N ARG A 89 15.97 1.18 9.54
CA ARG A 89 15.79 2.32 10.44
C ARG A 89 14.37 2.33 11.01
N ARG A 90 14.27 2.33 12.34
CA ARG A 90 13.03 2.47 13.09
C ARG A 90 13.16 3.62 14.08
N GLY A 91 12.46 4.72 13.81
CA GLY A 91 12.55 5.95 14.61
C GLY A 91 13.98 6.51 14.66
N ASN A 92 14.50 6.63 15.87
CA ASN A 92 15.84 7.11 16.19
C ASN A 92 16.89 5.98 16.31
N ALA A 93 16.61 4.78 15.81
CA ALA A 93 17.57 3.68 15.85
C ALA A 93 17.61 2.90 14.53
N ILE A 94 18.76 2.27 14.27
CA ILE A 94 18.97 1.33 13.17
C ILE A 94 19.11 -0.06 13.79
N PHE A 95 18.27 -0.98 13.35
CA PHE A 95 18.29 -2.37 13.76
C PHE A 95 18.96 -3.19 12.67
N TYR A 96 19.90 -4.04 13.07
CA TYR A 96 20.57 -4.99 12.19
C TYR A 96 20.03 -6.38 12.50
N TYR A 97 19.56 -7.05 11.46
CA TYR A 97 18.99 -8.38 11.50
C TYR A 97 19.87 -9.35 10.72
N ASP A 98 19.98 -10.58 11.20
CA ASP A 98 20.56 -11.67 10.42
C ASP A 98 19.58 -12.16 9.34
N ARG A 99 20.03 -13.13 8.54
CA ARG A 99 19.23 -13.81 7.50
C ARG A 99 17.93 -14.45 8.02
N THR A 100 17.82 -14.74 9.31
CA THR A 100 16.62 -15.32 9.94
C THR A 100 15.63 -14.26 10.39
N GLY A 101 16.02 -12.98 10.35
CA GLY A 101 15.23 -11.86 10.85
C GLY A 101 15.41 -11.62 12.36
N LYS A 102 16.40 -12.25 13.00
CA LYS A 102 16.72 -11.98 14.40
C LYS A 102 17.57 -10.72 14.50
N ALA A 103 17.22 -9.80 15.39
CA ALA A 103 18.03 -8.63 15.67
C ALA A 103 19.36 -9.04 16.31
N VAL A 104 20.47 -8.72 15.65
CA VAL A 104 21.84 -9.01 16.10
C VAL A 104 22.56 -7.78 16.62
N ARG A 105 22.13 -6.58 16.23
CA ARG A 105 22.70 -5.32 16.71
C ARG A 105 21.67 -4.19 16.62
N VAL A 106 21.80 -3.23 17.52
CA VAL A 106 21.08 -1.96 17.48
C VAL A 106 22.11 -0.84 17.48
N GLN A 107 21.89 0.16 16.63
CA GLN A 107 22.65 1.40 16.61
C GLN A 107 21.68 2.55 16.89
N GLU A 108 21.85 3.20 18.02
CA GLU A 108 21.13 4.42 18.32
C GLU A 108 21.67 5.55 17.46
N LEU A 109 20.75 6.34 16.91
CA LEU A 109 21.07 7.58 16.23
C LEU A 109 20.93 8.71 17.25
N PRO A 110 21.82 9.71 17.21
CA PRO A 110 21.62 10.92 17.98
C PRO A 110 20.25 11.50 17.63
N PHE A 111 19.55 12.00 18.64
CA PHE A 111 18.33 12.74 18.40
C PHE A 111 18.73 14.04 17.70
N ASP A 112 18.34 14.20 16.43
CA ASP A 112 18.38 15.51 15.80
C ASP A 112 17.26 16.33 16.42
N GLU A 113 17.58 17.15 17.43
CA GLU A 113 16.75 18.29 17.78
C GLU A 113 16.80 19.26 16.59
N ASN A 114 15.79 19.21 15.73
CA ASN A 114 15.59 20.17 14.64
C ASN A 114 14.20 20.81 14.80
#